data_AF-A0A1Y6BEZ6-F1
#
_entry.id   AF-A0A1Y6BEZ6-F1
#
_cell.length_a   1.000
_cell.length_b   1.000
_cell.length_c   1.000
_cell.angle_alpha   90.00
_cell.angle_beta   90.00
_cell.angle_gamma   90.00
#
_symmetry.space_group_name_H-M   'P 1'
#
loop_
_entity.id
_entity.type
_entity.pdbx_description
1 polymer ?
#
loop_
_entity_poly.entity_id
_entity_poly.type
_entity_poly.pdbx_seq_one_letter_code
_entity_poly.pdbx_strand_id
1 'polypeptide(L)'
;MSNEEEDDCKCEPGLPPWMGTFADLMSLLMCFFVLLLSFSEMDAMKFKRLAGSMAQAFGVQNKLNVTDIPKGTSIIAQEFSPGRPEPTPLNEIWQKTQDITEMSMEQYCVEEYDIEQGDEGYDAGVKLRVKQALQDLLSQTEADAYQLAGALNEQIVAGQVEIETRGRLIIIRIREKGSFISGSAEMSPSYKDVMREVRSVLALKKGKIEVQGHTDDIPIKTSRFRSNWELSSSRAVSVAHELMLGGDISERRFEVAGFSNTVPLAPNDSAENRARNRRVEILVKQGLEDELAEEDLKLLKDDKEGEDILRELDIAPEYLFDLEPEEIF
;
A
#
# COMPACT_ATOMS: atom_id res chain seq x y z
N MET A 1 10.44 -66.46 -78.04
CA MET A 1 11.35 -66.28 -76.89
C MET A 1 11.99 -64.91 -77.03
N SER A 2 12.27 -64.25 -75.90
CA SER A 2 12.87 -62.91 -75.70
C SER A 2 11.83 -61.84 -75.38
N ASN A 3 11.47 -61.66 -74.11
CA ASN A 3 12.21 -60.99 -73.02
C ASN A 3 11.52 -59.65 -72.78
N GLU A 4 10.55 -59.66 -71.86
CA GLU A 4 10.01 -58.46 -71.23
C GLU A 4 11.14 -57.89 -70.36
N GLU A 5 11.73 -56.78 -70.80
CA GLU A 5 12.72 -56.03 -70.03
C GLU A 5 11.96 -55.19 -68.99
N GLU A 6 12.23 -55.50 -67.71
CA GLU A 6 11.82 -54.70 -66.55
C GLU A 6 12.48 -53.32 -66.63
N ASP A 7 11.70 -52.29 -66.98
CA ASP A 7 12.14 -50.90 -66.92
C ASP A 7 12.19 -50.45 -65.44
N ASP A 8 13.40 -50.53 -64.90
CA ASP A 8 13.80 -50.18 -63.54
C ASP A 8 13.57 -48.66 -63.31
N CYS A 9 12.43 -48.31 -62.71
CA CYS A 9 12.09 -46.92 -62.38
C CYS A 9 13.09 -46.40 -61.33
N LYS A 10 14.08 -45.62 -61.79
CA LYS A 10 15.04 -44.92 -60.93
C LYS A 10 14.31 -43.87 -60.10
N CYS A 11 13.86 -44.25 -58.91
CA CYS A 11 13.41 -43.32 -57.89
C CYS A 11 14.56 -42.37 -57.52
N GLU A 12 14.35 -41.08 -57.70
CA GLU A 12 15.28 -40.07 -57.20
C GLU A 12 15.49 -40.27 -55.70
N PRO A 13 16.73 -40.16 -55.18
CA PRO A 13 16.99 -40.38 -53.78
C PRO A 13 16.18 -39.38 -52.95
N GLY A 14 15.17 -39.90 -52.24
CA GLY A 14 14.33 -39.13 -51.35
C GLY A 14 15.12 -38.47 -50.23
N LEU A 15 14.48 -37.51 -49.55
CA LEU A 15 15.08 -36.76 -48.45
C LEU A 15 15.66 -37.72 -47.38
N PRO A 16 16.84 -37.40 -46.82
CA PRO A 16 17.46 -38.25 -45.80
C PRO A 16 16.51 -38.47 -44.60
N PRO A 17 16.39 -39.71 -44.08
CA PRO A 17 15.45 -40.03 -43.00
C PRO A 17 15.62 -39.17 -41.73
N TRP A 18 16.84 -38.71 -41.44
CA TRP A 18 17.16 -37.86 -40.29
C TRP A 18 16.56 -36.44 -40.38
N MET A 19 16.28 -35.96 -41.60
CA MET A 19 15.75 -34.62 -41.81
C MET A 19 14.30 -34.50 -41.33
N GLY A 20 13.53 -35.59 -41.44
CA GLY A 20 12.15 -35.63 -40.91
C GLY A 20 12.13 -35.50 -39.38
N THR A 21 12.99 -36.25 -38.68
CA THR A 21 13.10 -36.18 -37.20
C THR A 21 13.65 -34.83 -36.71
N PHE A 22 14.52 -34.20 -37.51
CA PHE A 22 15.05 -32.87 -37.18
C PHE A 22 13.97 -31.78 -37.35
N ALA A 23 13.19 -31.85 -38.43
CA ALA A 23 12.09 -30.93 -38.66
C ALA A 23 11.02 -31.04 -37.56
N ASP A 24 10.68 -32.26 -37.14
CA ASP A 24 9.72 -32.52 -36.06
C ASP A 24 10.19 -31.93 -34.72
N LEU A 25 11.48 -32.10 -34.37
CA LEU A 25 12.06 -31.51 -33.16
C LEU A 25 12.03 -29.97 -33.18
N MET A 26 12.35 -29.36 -34.34
CA MET A 26 12.30 -27.90 -34.50
C MET A 26 10.87 -27.36 -34.41
N SER A 27 9.88 -28.08 -34.97
CA SER A 27 8.46 -27.71 -34.86
C SER A 27 7.94 -27.81 -33.41
N LEU A 28 8.35 -28.84 -32.65
CA LEU A 28 8.02 -28.95 -31.23
C LEU A 28 8.65 -27.82 -30.41
N LEU A 29 9.89 -27.46 -30.70
CA LEU A 29 10.60 -26.37 -30.03
C LEU A 29 9.95 -25.00 -30.34
N MET A 30 9.54 -24.77 -31.59
CA MET A 30 8.78 -23.58 -31.97
C MET A 30 7.42 -23.50 -31.24
N CYS A 31 6.68 -24.61 -31.21
CA CYS A 31 5.40 -24.69 -30.49
C CYS A 31 5.59 -24.43 -28.99
N PHE A 32 6.66 -24.96 -28.39
CA PHE A 32 7.01 -24.72 -26.99
C PHE A 32 7.28 -23.23 -26.70
N PHE A 33 8.04 -22.54 -27.55
CA PHE A 33 8.30 -21.11 -27.37
C PHE A 33 7.05 -20.24 -27.62
N VAL A 34 6.17 -20.62 -28.54
CA VAL A 34 4.87 -19.94 -28.75
C VAL A 34 3.97 -20.10 -27.52
N LEU A 35 3.93 -21.28 -26.90
CA LEU A 35 3.21 -21.50 -25.65
C LEU A 35 3.80 -20.69 -24.49
N LEU A 36 5.12 -20.66 -24.35
CA LEU A 36 5.79 -19.82 -23.35
C LEU A 36 5.50 -18.33 -23.56
N LEU A 37 5.49 -17.86 -24.81
CA LEU A 37 5.15 -16.47 -25.13
C LEU A 37 3.67 -16.16 -24.84
N SER A 38 2.76 -17.14 -25.02
CA SER A 38 1.34 -16.99 -24.65
C SER A 38 1.09 -16.88 -23.14
N PHE A 39 1.97 -17.45 -22.30
CA PHE A 39 1.94 -17.26 -20.84
C PHE A 39 2.74 -16.05 -20.35
N SER A 40 3.53 -15.43 -21.22
CA SER A 40 4.38 -14.27 -20.88
C SER A 40 3.61 -12.95 -20.86
N GLU A 41 2.47 -12.85 -21.55
CA GLU A 41 1.54 -11.71 -21.38
C GLU A 41 0.41 -12.10 -20.44
N MET A 42 0.75 -12.39 -19.19
CA MET A 42 -0.24 -12.40 -18.12
C MET A 42 -0.65 -10.96 -17.80
N ASP A 43 -1.66 -10.47 -18.52
CA ASP A 43 -2.46 -9.34 -18.07
C ASP A 43 -3.18 -9.78 -16.79
N ALA A 44 -2.72 -9.28 -15.65
CA ALA A 44 -3.24 -9.61 -14.32
C ALA A 44 -4.77 -9.42 -14.23
N MET A 45 -5.33 -8.52 -15.04
CA MET A 45 -6.78 -8.30 -15.13
C MET A 45 -7.52 -9.47 -15.77
N LYS A 46 -6.98 -10.09 -16.83
CA LYS A 46 -7.62 -11.23 -17.51
C LYS A 46 -7.57 -12.50 -16.66
N PHE A 47 -6.46 -12.72 -15.94
CA PHE A 47 -6.34 -13.85 -15.01
C PHE A 47 -7.33 -13.71 -13.84
N LYS A 48 -7.47 -12.49 -13.28
CA LYS A 48 -8.45 -12.22 -12.21
C LYS A 48 -9.90 -12.44 -12.67
N ARG A 49 -10.23 -12.07 -13.92
CA ARG A 49 -11.54 -12.35 -14.53
C ARG A 49 -11.80 -13.85 -14.73
N LEU A 50 -10.81 -14.59 -15.23
CA LEU A 50 -10.91 -16.05 -15.41
C LEU A 50 -11.01 -16.78 -14.06
N ALA A 51 -10.18 -16.43 -13.08
CA ALA A 51 -10.19 -17.00 -11.75
C ALA A 51 -11.51 -16.71 -11.01
N GLY A 52 -12.06 -15.50 -11.14
CA GLY A 52 -13.38 -15.14 -10.63
C GLY A 52 -14.50 -15.98 -11.28
N SER A 53 -14.48 -16.13 -12.61
CA SER A 53 -15.48 -16.96 -13.30
C SER A 53 -15.38 -18.45 -12.98
N MET A 54 -14.17 -18.99 -12.76
CA MET A 54 -13.98 -20.38 -12.34
C MET A 54 -14.40 -20.59 -10.88
N ALA A 55 -14.04 -19.70 -9.97
CA ALA A 55 -14.47 -19.78 -8.57
C ALA A 55 -16.01 -19.77 -8.45
N GLN A 56 -16.69 -18.99 -9.31
CA GLN A 56 -18.15 -18.92 -9.36
C GLN A 56 -18.79 -20.15 -10.02
N ALA A 57 -18.18 -20.71 -11.07
CA ALA A 57 -18.67 -21.93 -11.73
C ALA A 57 -18.43 -23.21 -10.91
N PHE A 58 -17.34 -23.25 -10.15
CA PHE A 58 -17.01 -24.40 -9.29
C PHE A 58 -17.61 -24.31 -7.88
N GLY A 59 -18.29 -23.22 -7.54
CA GLY A 59 -18.95 -23.04 -6.26
C GLY A 59 -17.99 -23.30 -5.11
N VAL A 60 -17.08 -22.36 -4.85
CA VAL A 60 -16.13 -22.45 -3.74
C VAL A 60 -16.89 -22.78 -2.46
N GLN A 61 -16.81 -24.04 -2.02
CA GLN A 61 -17.23 -24.42 -0.69
C GLN A 61 -16.27 -23.76 0.28
N ASN A 62 -16.64 -22.57 0.78
CA ASN A 62 -15.97 -21.99 1.91
C ASN A 62 -15.96 -23.03 3.03
N LYS A 63 -14.76 -23.45 3.45
CA LYS A 63 -14.58 -24.22 4.68
C LYS A 63 -14.93 -23.29 5.83
N LEU A 64 -16.17 -23.33 6.26
CA LEU A 64 -16.64 -22.74 7.51
C LEU A 64 -15.85 -23.37 8.65
N ASN A 65 -15.01 -22.58 9.33
CA ASN A 65 -14.38 -23.00 10.57
C ASN A 65 -15.45 -22.96 11.67
N VAL A 66 -15.62 -24.08 12.37
CA VAL A 66 -16.70 -24.34 13.35
C VAL A 66 -16.62 -23.44 14.61
N THR A 67 -15.66 -22.52 14.68
CA THR A 67 -15.43 -21.61 15.80
C THR A 67 -16.23 -20.30 15.74
N ASP A 68 -16.88 -20.00 14.62
CA ASP A 68 -17.75 -18.83 14.52
C ASP A 68 -19.13 -19.13 15.13
N ILE A 69 -19.62 -18.21 15.98
CA ILE A 69 -20.95 -18.30 16.57
C ILE A 69 -21.97 -18.16 15.44
N PRO A 70 -22.83 -19.17 15.18
CA PRO A 70 -23.82 -19.08 14.11
C PRO A 70 -24.79 -17.94 14.43
N LYS A 71 -24.85 -16.94 13.55
CA LYS A 71 -25.85 -15.88 13.62
C LYS A 71 -27.22 -16.53 13.41
N GLY A 72 -28.08 -16.44 14.43
CA GLY A 72 -29.41 -17.02 14.40
C GLY A 72 -30.25 -16.43 13.29
N THR A 73 -30.67 -17.25 12.32
CA THR A 73 -31.70 -16.89 11.35
C THR A 73 -33.05 -16.90 12.07
N SER A 74 -33.54 -15.71 12.42
CA SER A 74 -34.90 -15.52 12.92
C SER A 74 -35.91 -15.90 11.82
N ILE A 75 -36.42 -17.13 11.87
CA ILE A 75 -37.65 -17.54 11.20
C ILE A 75 -38.85 -16.93 11.92
N ILE A 76 -39.31 -15.77 11.46
CA ILE A 76 -40.70 -15.37 11.71
C ILE A 76 -41.54 -16.07 10.65
N ALA A 77 -42.24 -17.12 11.06
CA ALA A 77 -43.28 -17.76 10.27
C ALA A 77 -44.41 -16.76 9.99
N GLN A 78 -44.54 -16.29 8.75
CA GLN A 78 -45.76 -15.66 8.26
C GLN A 78 -46.64 -16.72 7.58
N GLU A 79 -47.12 -17.70 8.35
CA GLU A 79 -48.20 -18.57 7.89
C GLU A 79 -49.55 -17.88 8.16
N PHE A 80 -50.15 -17.30 7.12
CA PHE A 80 -51.59 -17.15 7.02
C PHE A 80 -52.07 -17.83 5.74
N SER A 81 -52.99 -18.78 5.90
CA SER A 81 -53.52 -19.64 4.84
C SER A 81 -54.18 -18.83 3.72
N PRO A 82 -53.87 -19.08 2.43
CA PRO A 82 -54.63 -18.49 1.35
C PRO A 82 -56.05 -19.07 1.35
N GLY A 83 -57.06 -18.19 1.38
CA GLY A 83 -58.46 -18.57 1.17
C GLY A 83 -58.63 -19.24 -0.20
N ARG A 84 -59.54 -20.22 -0.28
CA ARG A 84 -59.82 -20.99 -1.51
C ARG A 84 -60.09 -20.06 -2.70
N PRO A 85 -59.41 -20.22 -3.85
CA PRO A 85 -59.69 -19.42 -5.03
C PRO A 85 -60.95 -19.94 -5.72
N GLU A 86 -61.84 -19.03 -6.12
CA GLU A 86 -62.87 -19.33 -7.12
C GLU A 86 -62.26 -19.16 -8.52
N PRO A 87 -62.46 -20.11 -9.45
CA PRO A 87 -61.88 -20.03 -10.77
C PRO A 87 -62.67 -19.01 -11.62
N THR A 88 -61.96 -18.08 -12.25
CA THR A 88 -62.53 -17.33 -13.37
C THR A 88 -62.48 -18.19 -14.63
N PRO A 89 -63.60 -18.34 -15.36
CA PRO A 89 -63.60 -19.03 -16.64
C PRO A 89 -63.33 -17.99 -17.72
N LEU A 90 -62.12 -17.96 -18.28
CA LEU A 90 -61.90 -17.49 -19.64
C LEU A 90 -60.59 -18.08 -20.19
N ASN A 91 -60.78 -18.90 -21.21
CA ASN A 91 -59.77 -19.51 -22.07
C ASN A 91 -59.30 -18.45 -23.06
N GLU A 92 -57.99 -18.27 -23.23
CA GLU A 92 -57.31 -18.23 -24.53
C GLU A 92 -55.81 -17.96 -24.37
N ILE A 93 -54.99 -18.82 -24.96
CA ILE A 93 -53.55 -18.66 -25.11
C ILE A 93 -53.33 -18.21 -26.54
N TRP A 94 -52.89 -16.96 -26.75
CA TRP A 94 -52.43 -16.51 -28.06
C TRP A 94 -50.90 -16.46 -28.05
N GLN A 95 -50.28 -17.40 -28.76
CA GLN A 95 -48.86 -17.36 -29.04
C GLN A 95 -48.65 -16.45 -30.26
N LYS A 96 -48.14 -15.23 -30.03
CA LYS A 96 -47.52 -14.44 -31.11
C LYS A 96 -46.07 -14.89 -31.25
N THR A 97 -45.79 -15.65 -32.30
CA THR A 97 -44.41 -15.83 -32.76
C THR A 97 -43.97 -14.50 -33.37
N GLN A 98 -43.09 -13.77 -32.70
CA GLN A 98 -42.30 -12.74 -33.38
C GLN A 98 -41.13 -13.45 -34.06
N ASP A 99 -41.06 -13.23 -35.36
CA ASP A 99 -40.03 -13.63 -36.29
C ASP A 99 -38.66 -13.20 -35.77
N ILE A 100 -37.72 -14.14 -35.65
CA ILE A 100 -36.40 -13.96 -35.00
C ILE A 100 -35.35 -13.41 -35.99
N THR A 101 -35.80 -12.86 -37.13
CA THR A 101 -34.94 -12.58 -38.28
C THR A 101 -34.73 -11.09 -38.57
N GLU A 102 -34.93 -10.21 -37.58
CA GLU A 102 -34.49 -8.81 -37.69
C GLU A 102 -33.30 -8.55 -36.76
N MET A 103 -32.10 -8.59 -37.35
CA MET A 103 -30.93 -7.91 -36.81
C MET A 103 -31.15 -6.40 -36.95
N SER A 104 -31.82 -5.76 -36.01
CA SER A 104 -31.67 -4.33 -35.80
C SER A 104 -30.56 -4.11 -34.76
N MET A 105 -29.39 -3.74 -35.26
CA MET A 105 -28.26 -3.30 -34.45
C MET A 105 -28.55 -1.86 -34.00
N GLU A 106 -29.44 -1.69 -33.02
CA GLU A 106 -29.52 -0.46 -32.25
C GLU A 106 -28.59 -0.61 -31.06
N GLN A 107 -27.39 -0.06 -31.24
CA GLN A 107 -26.44 0.17 -30.15
C GLN A 107 -27.03 1.23 -29.23
N TYR A 108 -27.88 0.79 -28.31
CA TYR A 108 -28.17 1.54 -27.10
C TYR A 108 -26.88 1.56 -26.27
N CYS A 109 -26.36 2.77 -26.04
CA CYS A 109 -25.47 3.01 -24.92
C CYS A 109 -26.17 2.43 -23.68
N VAL A 110 -25.60 1.39 -23.10
CA VAL A 110 -26.07 0.84 -21.84
C VAL A 110 -25.84 1.95 -20.83
N GLU A 111 -26.94 2.61 -20.42
CA GLU A 111 -26.95 3.37 -19.18
C GLU A 111 -26.38 2.47 -18.10
N GLU A 112 -25.42 3.02 -17.37
CA GLU A 112 -24.79 2.44 -16.21
C GLU A 112 -25.91 1.94 -15.28
N TYR A 113 -26.20 0.64 -15.35
CA TYR A 113 -27.19 0.03 -14.46
C TYR A 113 -26.59 0.06 -13.07
N ASP A 114 -27.25 0.78 -12.16
CA ASP A 114 -27.15 0.58 -10.73
C ASP A 114 -27.40 -0.91 -10.45
N ILE A 115 -26.31 -1.63 -10.20
CA ILE A 115 -26.40 -3.02 -9.79
C ILE A 115 -26.81 -2.99 -8.32
N GLU A 116 -28.11 -3.10 -8.05
CA GLU A 116 -28.61 -3.55 -6.75
C GLU A 116 -28.20 -5.03 -6.53
N GLN A 117 -26.92 -5.27 -6.24
CA GLN A 117 -26.38 -6.54 -5.75
C GLN A 117 -25.97 -6.36 -4.30
N GLY A 118 -26.38 -7.32 -3.46
CA GLY A 118 -26.11 -7.32 -2.02
C GLY A 118 -24.64 -7.08 -1.66
N ASP A 119 -24.47 -6.35 -0.57
CA ASP A 119 -23.25 -5.77 0.02
C ASP A 119 -21.93 -6.58 -0.08
N GLU A 120 -21.97 -7.91 -0.09
CA GLU A 120 -20.76 -8.71 0.19
C GLU A 120 -19.78 -8.80 -1.00
N GLY A 121 -20.23 -8.58 -2.24
CA GLY A 121 -19.39 -8.71 -3.43
C GLY A 121 -18.64 -7.44 -3.83
N TYR A 122 -19.22 -6.27 -3.56
CA TYR A 122 -18.66 -4.96 -3.89
C TYR A 122 -17.50 -4.60 -2.94
N ASP A 123 -17.70 -4.92 -1.66
CA ASP A 123 -16.79 -4.62 -0.57
C ASP A 123 -15.43 -5.34 -0.70
N ALA A 124 -15.40 -6.63 -1.06
CA ALA A 124 -14.15 -7.38 -1.24
C ALA A 124 -13.26 -6.81 -2.38
N GLY A 125 -13.88 -6.23 -3.42
CA GLY A 125 -13.15 -5.59 -4.52
C GLY A 125 -12.51 -4.26 -4.11
N VAL A 126 -13.23 -3.46 -3.32
CA VAL A 126 -12.74 -2.18 -2.78
C VAL A 126 -11.61 -2.41 -1.79
N LYS A 127 -11.77 -3.35 -0.85
CA LYS A 127 -10.72 -3.73 0.12
C LYS A 127 -9.41 -4.13 -0.55
N LEU A 128 -9.49 -4.95 -1.60
CA LEU A 128 -8.30 -5.36 -2.34
C LEU A 128 -7.62 -4.19 -3.05
N ARG A 129 -8.38 -3.24 -3.61
CA ARG A 129 -7.84 -2.03 -4.24
C ARG A 129 -7.14 -1.13 -3.22
N VAL A 130 -7.80 -0.85 -2.09
CA VAL A 130 -7.24 -0.01 -1.02
C VAL A 130 -5.97 -0.64 -0.44
N LYS A 131 -5.98 -1.96 -0.23
CA LYS A 131 -4.80 -2.70 0.21
C LYS A 131 -3.62 -2.57 -0.77
N GLN A 132 -3.88 -2.73 -2.07
CA GLN A 132 -2.84 -2.55 -3.10
C GLN A 132 -2.30 -1.12 -3.10
N ALA A 133 -3.18 -0.12 -3.07
CA ALA A 133 -2.77 1.28 -2.99
C ALA A 133 -1.90 1.54 -1.75
N LEU A 134 -2.29 1.04 -0.58
CA LEU A 134 -1.48 1.17 0.65
C LEU A 134 -0.11 0.51 0.51
N GLN A 135 -0.03 -0.69 -0.09
CA GLN A 135 1.24 -1.37 -0.33
C GLN A 135 2.17 -0.56 -1.25
N ASP A 136 1.61 0.01 -2.32
CA ASP A 136 2.36 0.85 -3.24
C ASP A 136 2.89 2.10 -2.54
N LEU A 137 2.06 2.75 -1.72
CA LEU A 137 2.42 3.93 -0.94
C LEU A 137 3.52 3.63 0.09
N LEU A 138 3.47 2.48 0.75
CA LEU A 138 4.51 2.04 1.66
C LEU A 138 5.83 1.80 0.93
N SER A 139 5.78 1.14 -0.23
CA SER A 139 6.97 0.90 -1.05
C SER A 139 7.61 2.22 -1.50
N GLN A 140 6.80 3.24 -1.77
CA GLN A 140 7.26 4.57 -2.09
C GLN A 140 7.91 5.26 -0.87
N THR A 141 7.29 5.19 0.31
CA THR A 141 7.89 5.71 1.54
C THR A 141 9.24 5.06 1.85
N GLU A 142 9.36 3.75 1.66
CA GLU A 142 10.63 3.04 1.82
C GLU A 142 11.69 3.53 0.81
N ALA A 143 11.32 3.67 -0.46
CA ALA A 143 12.21 4.21 -1.48
C ALA A 143 12.68 5.64 -1.16
N ASP A 144 11.78 6.49 -0.65
CA ASP A 144 12.10 7.83 -0.18
C ASP A 144 13.10 7.81 0.98
N ALA A 145 12.91 6.91 1.95
CA ALA A 145 13.83 6.74 3.06
C ALA A 145 15.20 6.24 2.62
N TYR A 146 15.28 5.32 1.65
CA TYR A 146 16.55 4.88 1.08
C TYR A 146 17.28 6.01 0.34
N GLN A 147 16.56 6.86 -0.38
CA GLN A 147 17.15 8.04 -1.03
C GLN A 147 17.71 9.02 0.01
N LEU A 148 16.97 9.25 1.10
CA LEU A 148 17.39 10.10 2.21
C LEU A 148 18.62 9.51 2.92
N ALA A 149 18.64 8.19 3.14
CA ALA A 149 19.79 7.49 3.68
C ALA A 149 21.03 7.57 2.77
N GLY A 150 20.82 7.48 1.45
CA GLY A 150 21.89 7.66 0.46
C GLY A 150 22.51 9.06 0.51
N ALA A 151 21.69 10.10 0.61
CA ALA A 151 22.16 11.48 0.72
C ALA A 151 22.91 11.75 2.03
N LEU A 152 22.53 11.08 3.12
CA LEU A 152 23.12 11.25 4.45
C LEU A 152 24.12 10.15 4.83
N ASN A 153 24.61 9.37 3.86
CA ASN A 153 25.41 8.19 4.11
C ASN A 153 26.70 8.51 4.92
N GLU A 154 27.35 9.65 4.64
CA GLU A 154 28.55 10.06 5.38
C GLU A 154 28.25 10.30 6.87
N GLN A 155 27.12 10.95 7.16
CA GLN A 155 26.68 11.27 8.51
C GLN A 155 26.19 10.03 9.27
N ILE A 156 25.59 9.07 8.57
CA ILE A 156 25.18 7.78 9.13
C ILE A 156 26.42 6.96 9.51
N VAL A 157 27.42 6.89 8.63
CA VAL A 157 28.70 6.19 8.91
C VAL A 157 29.44 6.85 10.07
N ALA A 158 29.37 8.17 10.20
CA ALA A 158 29.93 8.91 11.33
C ALA A 158 29.13 8.71 12.65
N GLY A 159 27.98 8.03 12.60
CA GLY A 159 27.10 7.79 13.75
C GLY A 159 26.42 9.05 14.27
N GLN A 160 26.24 10.07 13.42
CA GLN A 160 25.57 11.33 13.78
C GLN A 160 24.06 11.27 13.55
N VAL A 161 23.65 10.53 12.52
CA VAL A 161 22.25 10.39 12.07
C VAL A 161 21.88 8.91 11.99
N GLU A 162 20.67 8.58 12.42
CA GLU A 162 20.03 7.29 12.24
C GLU A 162 18.68 7.51 11.56
N ILE A 163 18.31 6.63 10.63
CA ILE A 163 17.03 6.71 9.93
C ILE A 163 16.30 5.40 10.18
N GLU A 164 15.04 5.51 10.58
CA GLU A 164 14.11 4.40 10.76
C GLU A 164 12.81 4.71 10.02
N THR A 165 12.20 3.70 9.43
CA THR A 165 10.89 3.80 8.79
C THR A 165 9.88 2.98 9.58
N ARG A 166 8.69 3.53 9.79
CA ARG A 166 7.54 2.84 10.39
C ARG A 166 6.29 3.16 9.60
N GLY A 167 5.85 2.23 8.75
CA GLY A 167 4.74 2.49 7.83
C GLY A 167 5.03 3.72 6.97
N ARG A 168 4.16 4.74 7.05
CA ARG A 168 4.30 6.01 6.34
C ARG A 168 5.03 7.13 7.11
N LEU A 169 5.69 6.77 8.20
CA LEU A 169 6.49 7.67 9.02
C LEU A 169 7.98 7.41 8.82
N ILE A 170 8.72 8.45 8.41
CA ILE A 170 10.18 8.42 8.37
C ILE A 170 10.70 9.14 9.62
N ILE A 171 11.46 8.45 10.45
CA ILE A 171 12.05 8.97 11.69
C ILE A 171 13.55 9.16 11.46
N ILE A 172 13.98 10.42 11.43
CA ILE A 172 15.39 10.78 11.37
C ILE A 172 15.84 11.16 12.77
N ARG A 173 16.60 10.29 13.42
CA ARG A 173 17.14 10.54 14.76
C ARG A 173 18.52 11.14 14.67
N ILE A 174 18.71 12.22 15.41
CA ILE A 174 19.94 12.97 15.40
C ILE A 174 20.46 13.03 16.82
N ARG A 175 21.66 12.48 17.02
CA ARG A 175 22.30 12.42 18.33
C ARG A 175 22.83 13.80 18.70
N GLU A 176 22.69 14.20 19.96
CA GLU A 176 23.15 15.53 20.41
C GLU A 176 24.68 15.69 20.33
N LYS A 177 25.45 14.59 20.42
CA LYS A 177 26.92 14.61 20.47
C LYS A 177 27.50 15.15 19.16
N GLY A 178 27.71 16.47 19.10
CA GLY A 178 28.23 17.20 17.94
C GLY A 178 27.21 18.14 17.29
N SER A 179 25.91 18.02 17.58
CA SER A 179 24.85 18.87 17.03
C SER A 179 24.64 20.15 17.82
N PHE A 180 24.73 20.09 19.15
CA PHE A 180 24.53 21.23 20.03
C PHE A 180 25.68 21.39 21.02
N ILE A 181 25.92 22.63 21.44
CA ILE A 181 26.80 22.92 22.57
C ILE A 181 26.12 22.41 23.86
N SER A 182 26.90 21.85 24.78
CA SER A 182 26.39 21.32 26.06
C SER A 182 25.58 22.38 26.82
N GLY A 183 24.34 22.04 27.18
CA GLY A 183 23.43 22.95 27.89
C GLY A 183 22.91 24.14 27.07
N SER A 184 23.16 24.15 25.76
CA SER A 184 22.67 25.17 24.82
C SER A 184 21.66 24.57 23.83
N ALA A 185 20.83 25.45 23.27
CA ALA A 185 20.03 25.17 22.07
C ALA A 185 20.73 25.63 20.78
N GLU A 186 21.91 26.22 20.90
CA GLU A 186 22.68 26.69 19.76
C GLU A 186 23.34 25.53 19.00
N MET A 187 23.09 25.51 17.70
CA MET A 187 23.55 24.48 16.76
C MET A 187 25.00 24.70 16.34
N SER A 188 25.78 23.62 16.26
CA SER A 188 27.16 23.67 15.78
C SER A 188 27.24 23.93 14.27
N PRO A 189 28.30 24.59 13.76
CA PRO A 189 28.45 24.86 12.33
C PRO A 189 28.46 23.61 11.45
N SER A 190 29.15 22.55 11.89
CA SER A 190 29.19 21.26 11.18
C SER A 190 27.81 20.64 11.02
N TYR A 191 26.92 20.87 11.98
CA TYR A 191 25.57 20.34 11.94
C TYR A 191 24.63 21.16 11.04
N LYS A 192 24.89 22.46 10.85
CA LYS A 192 24.18 23.27 9.86
C LYS A 192 24.36 22.74 8.43
N ASP A 193 25.53 22.18 8.13
CA ASP A 193 25.79 21.56 6.83
C ASP A 193 24.96 20.28 6.64
N VAL A 194 24.82 19.45 7.69
CA VAL A 194 23.93 18.28 7.67
C VAL A 194 22.48 18.70 7.48
N MET A 195 22.02 19.75 8.18
CA MET A 195 20.66 20.28 8.02
C MET A 195 20.39 20.85 6.63
N ARG A 196 21.41 21.38 5.95
CA ARG A 196 21.29 21.80 4.54
C ARG A 196 20.98 20.62 3.62
N GLU A 197 21.67 19.51 3.79
CA GLU A 197 21.43 18.29 3.00
C GLU A 197 20.04 17.72 3.30
N VAL A 198 19.69 17.59 4.59
CA VAL A 198 18.35 17.14 5.01
C VAL A 198 17.27 18.03 4.40
N ARG A 199 17.42 19.35 4.45
CA ARG A 199 16.48 20.30 3.85
C ARG A 199 16.31 20.07 2.35
N SER A 200 17.41 19.85 1.62
CA SER A 200 17.36 19.64 0.17
C SER A 200 16.52 18.41 -0.22
N VAL A 201 16.62 17.34 0.57
CA VAL A 201 15.85 16.12 0.37
C VAL A 201 14.39 16.34 0.79
N LEU A 202 14.15 16.94 1.96
CA LEU A 202 12.79 17.19 2.47
C LEU A 202 11.98 18.18 1.61
N ALA A 203 12.64 19.09 0.89
CA ALA A 203 11.99 20.00 -0.04
C ALA A 203 11.36 19.27 -1.24
N LEU A 204 11.94 18.14 -1.66
CA LEU A 204 11.44 17.34 -2.79
C LEU A 204 10.33 16.36 -2.36
N LYS A 205 10.19 16.11 -1.06
CA LYS A 205 9.24 15.12 -0.52
C LYS A 205 8.03 15.81 0.10
N LYS A 206 6.86 15.20 -0.05
CA LYS A 206 5.60 15.63 0.59
C LYS A 206 5.51 15.11 2.03
N GLY A 207 4.57 15.64 2.80
CA GLY A 207 4.29 15.21 4.18
C GLY A 207 4.49 16.30 5.25
N LYS A 208 3.87 16.17 6.41
CA LYS A 208 4.12 17.08 7.55
C LYS A 208 5.42 16.69 8.24
N ILE A 209 6.13 17.69 8.76
CA ILE A 209 7.43 17.55 9.41
C ILE A 209 7.25 17.93 10.87
N GLU A 210 7.37 16.96 11.77
CA GLU A 210 7.35 17.18 13.20
C GLU A 210 8.76 17.08 13.77
N VAL A 211 9.22 18.11 14.45
CA VAL A 211 10.55 18.14 15.08
C VAL A 211 10.39 17.98 16.59
N GLN A 212 10.94 16.89 17.13
CA GLN A 212 10.80 16.50 18.52
C GLN A 212 12.14 16.60 19.26
N GLY A 213 12.18 17.40 20.32
CA GLY A 213 13.34 17.52 21.19
C GLY A 213 13.28 16.57 22.39
N HIS A 214 14.37 15.85 22.66
CA HIS A 214 14.51 14.99 23.84
C HIS A 214 15.79 15.30 24.63
N THR A 215 15.75 14.99 25.93
CA THR A 215 16.84 15.17 26.89
C THR A 215 16.98 13.93 27.76
N ASP A 216 18.06 13.87 28.55
CA ASP A 216 18.20 12.87 29.59
C ASP A 216 17.47 13.28 30.88
N ASP A 217 17.54 12.43 31.89
CA ASP A 217 16.92 12.63 33.20
C ASP A 217 17.64 13.63 34.10
N ILE A 218 18.81 14.13 33.70
CA ILE A 218 19.60 15.06 34.49
C ILE A 218 18.94 16.44 34.41
N PRO A 219 18.41 17.00 35.51
CA PRO A 219 17.71 18.27 35.45
C PRO A 219 18.68 19.42 35.16
N ILE A 220 18.38 20.23 34.15
CA ILE A 220 19.10 21.47 33.87
C ILE A 220 18.41 22.68 34.52
N LYS A 221 19.23 23.62 35.02
CA LYS A 221 18.79 24.96 35.41
C LYS A 221 19.89 25.96 35.08
N THR A 222 19.72 26.68 33.96
CA THR A 222 20.63 27.74 33.52
C THR A 222 19.94 29.09 33.59
N SER A 223 20.66 30.17 33.29
CA SER A 223 20.06 31.50 33.12
C SER A 223 19.06 31.55 31.97
N ARG A 224 19.24 30.70 30.94
CA ARG A 224 18.43 30.69 29.73
C ARG A 224 17.30 29.66 29.77
N PHE A 225 17.51 28.52 30.42
CA PHE A 225 16.54 27.41 30.46
C PHE A 225 16.22 27.03 31.91
N ARG A 226 14.94 27.08 32.26
CA ARG A 226 14.42 26.76 33.60
C ARG A 226 14.34 25.26 33.87
N SER A 227 14.17 24.45 32.82
CA SER A 227 14.03 23.00 32.89
C SER A 227 14.38 22.33 31.56
N ASN A 228 14.45 20.99 31.57
CA ASN A 228 14.69 20.18 30.38
C ASN A 228 13.58 20.35 29.32
N TRP A 229 12.35 20.65 29.73
CA TRP A 229 11.27 21.03 28.81
C TRP A 229 11.68 22.21 27.94
N GLU A 230 12.12 23.31 28.55
CA GLU A 230 12.48 24.53 27.81
C GLU A 230 13.71 24.31 26.91
N LEU A 231 14.68 23.50 27.37
CA LEU A 231 15.84 23.13 26.56
C LEU A 231 15.44 22.28 25.34
N SER A 232 14.64 21.25 25.55
CA SER A 232 14.18 20.35 24.48
C SER A 232 13.36 21.09 23.42
N SER A 233 12.38 21.90 23.83
CA SER A 233 11.59 22.73 22.91
C SER A 233 12.46 23.73 22.15
N SER A 234 13.39 24.40 22.83
CA SER A 234 14.27 25.38 22.17
C SER A 234 15.22 24.74 21.14
N ARG A 235 15.70 23.51 21.41
CA ARG A 235 16.51 22.74 20.46
C ARG A 235 15.70 22.33 19.24
N ALA A 236 14.48 21.84 19.44
CA ALA A 236 13.57 21.47 18.36
C ALA A 236 13.25 22.69 17.47
N VAL A 237 12.98 23.85 18.08
CA VAL A 237 12.79 25.12 17.35
C VAL A 237 14.04 25.50 16.55
N SER A 238 15.23 25.34 17.11
CA SER A 238 16.48 25.67 16.41
C SER A 238 16.70 24.80 15.18
N VAL A 239 16.34 23.51 15.25
CA VAL A 239 16.39 22.61 14.09
C VAL A 239 15.34 22.99 13.06
N ALA A 240 14.09 23.22 13.47
CA ALA A 240 13.02 23.63 12.58
C ALA A 240 13.38 24.93 11.83
N HIS A 241 13.94 25.92 12.53
CA HIS A 241 14.37 27.18 11.92
C HIS A 241 15.49 26.98 10.89
N GLU A 242 16.45 26.09 11.12
CA GLU A 242 17.51 25.78 10.14
C GLU A 242 16.97 25.02 8.91
N LEU A 243 15.91 24.21 9.08
CA LEU A 243 15.22 23.54 7.97
C LEU A 243 14.32 24.49 7.17
N MET A 244 13.75 25.51 7.80
CA MET A 244 12.97 26.56 7.12
C MET A 244 13.85 27.57 6.37
N LEU A 245 15.14 27.63 6.73
CA LEU A 245 16.06 28.61 6.17
C LEU A 245 16.23 28.41 4.66
N GLY A 246 15.91 29.44 3.88
CA GLY A 246 15.94 29.41 2.41
C GLY A 246 14.55 29.43 1.76
N GLY A 247 13.49 29.09 2.50
CA GLY A 247 12.11 29.14 2.00
C GLY A 247 11.73 27.99 1.06
N ASP A 248 12.57 26.96 0.96
CA ASP A 248 12.33 25.78 0.11
C ASP A 248 11.18 24.90 0.65
N ILE A 249 10.90 24.99 1.96
CA ILE A 249 9.85 24.23 2.64
C ILE A 249 8.88 25.22 3.29
N SER A 250 7.59 25.04 3.01
CA SER A 250 6.53 25.85 3.64
C SER A 250 6.52 25.69 5.15
N GLU A 251 6.48 26.82 5.88
CA GLU A 251 6.37 26.84 7.35
C GLU A 251 5.13 26.09 7.87
N ARG A 252 4.07 26.02 7.07
CA ARG A 252 2.83 25.29 7.41
C ARG A 252 3.01 23.78 7.54
N ARG A 253 4.12 23.23 7.01
CA ARG A 253 4.42 21.80 7.13
C ARG A 253 5.05 21.46 8.48
N PHE A 254 5.46 22.45 9.27
CA PHE A 254 6.26 22.20 10.47
C PHE A 254 5.43 22.22 11.74
N GLU A 255 5.67 21.20 12.56
CA GLU A 255 5.24 21.11 13.94
C GLU A 255 6.47 20.94 14.83
N VAL A 256 6.46 21.53 16.02
CA VAL A 256 7.62 21.49 16.92
C VAL A 256 7.14 21.10 18.31
N ALA A 257 7.70 20.01 18.84
CA ALA A 257 7.37 19.49 20.16
C ALA A 257 8.65 19.30 20.99
N GLY A 258 8.55 19.53 22.30
CA GLY A 258 9.61 19.20 23.24
C GLY A 258 9.08 18.18 24.24
N PHE A 259 9.77 17.06 24.42
CA PHE A 259 9.33 15.96 25.27
C PHE A 259 10.17 15.81 26.55
N SER A 260 11.11 16.72 26.81
CA SER A 260 12.01 16.61 27.99
C SER A 260 12.61 15.19 28.08
N ASN A 261 12.36 14.49 29.18
CA ASN A 261 12.88 13.16 29.51
C ASN A 261 11.74 12.11 29.64
N THR A 262 10.53 12.44 29.19
CA THR A 262 9.33 11.60 29.38
C THR A 262 9.31 10.39 28.44
N VAL A 263 9.95 10.51 27.27
CA VAL A 263 10.06 9.45 26.26
C VAL A 263 11.52 9.06 26.03
N PRO A 264 12.14 8.30 26.96
CA PRO A 264 13.52 7.83 26.82
C PRO A 264 13.58 6.66 25.81
N LEU A 265 14.61 6.64 24.97
CA LEU A 265 14.90 5.53 24.05
C LEU A 265 15.55 4.34 24.77
N ALA A 266 16.34 4.64 25.81
CA ALA A 266 17.00 3.67 26.66
C ALA A 266 16.90 4.08 28.15
N PRO A 267 17.02 3.14 29.10
CA PRO A 267 17.03 3.47 30.52
C PRO A 267 18.12 4.50 30.86
N ASN A 268 17.83 5.50 31.71
CA ASN A 268 18.80 6.53 32.11
C ASN A 268 19.81 6.05 33.19
N ASP A 269 20.30 4.82 33.07
CA ASP A 269 21.20 4.19 34.03
C ASP A 269 22.70 4.48 33.73
N SER A 270 23.07 4.57 32.46
CA SER A 270 24.44 4.74 31.99
C SER A 270 24.66 6.07 31.26
N ALA A 271 25.90 6.55 31.25
CA ALA A 271 26.28 7.75 30.50
C ALA A 271 26.05 7.58 28.98
N GLU A 272 26.21 6.36 28.48
CA GLU A 272 25.95 6.01 27.09
C GLU A 272 24.45 6.07 26.75
N ASN A 273 23.59 5.50 27.60
CA ASN A 273 22.15 5.57 27.40
C ASN A 273 21.61 7.00 27.51
N ARG A 274 22.11 7.79 28.46
CA ARG A 274 21.78 9.22 28.53
C ARG A 274 22.17 9.96 27.26
N ALA A 275 23.35 9.66 26.69
CA ALA A 275 23.77 10.25 25.42
C ALA A 275 22.88 9.85 24.23
N ARG A 276 22.28 8.66 24.26
CA ARG A 276 21.27 8.25 23.28
C ARG A 276 19.94 8.97 23.48
N ASN A 277 19.55 9.24 24.73
CA ASN A 277 18.31 9.93 25.07
C ASN A 277 18.36 11.43 24.72
N ARG A 278 19.53 12.07 24.80
CA ARG A 278 19.75 13.43 24.31
C ARG A 278 19.82 13.42 22.77
N ARG A 279 18.68 13.64 22.14
CA ARG A 279 18.50 13.57 20.68
C ARG A 279 17.42 14.54 20.22
N VAL A 280 17.45 14.84 18.92
CA VAL A 280 16.32 15.47 18.22
C VAL A 280 15.85 14.48 17.16
N GLU A 281 14.55 14.25 17.10
CA GLU A 281 13.94 13.43 16.06
C GLU A 281 13.21 14.34 15.08
N ILE A 282 13.39 14.09 13.78
CA ILE A 282 12.63 14.72 12.72
C ILE A 282 11.73 13.63 12.15
N LEU A 283 10.45 13.78 12.35
CA LEU A 283 9.40 12.86 11.91
C LEU A 283 8.80 13.43 10.64
N VAL A 284 8.87 12.69 9.55
CA VAL A 284 8.21 13.03 8.29
C VAL A 284 6.99 12.15 8.14
N LYS A 285 5.82 12.72 8.42
CA LYS A 285 4.51 12.07 8.30
C LYS A 285 4.02 12.21 6.86
N GLN A 286 4.06 11.13 6.10
CA GLN A 286 3.46 11.08 4.77
C GLN A 286 2.00 10.65 4.90
N GLY A 287 1.11 11.63 5.12
CA GLY A 287 -0.33 11.38 5.28
C GLY A 287 -0.96 10.72 4.05
N LEU A 288 -2.12 10.10 4.27
CA LEU A 288 -2.90 9.43 3.22
C LEU A 288 -3.94 10.35 2.57
N GLU A 289 -4.28 11.46 3.22
CA GLU A 289 -5.35 12.38 2.83
C GLU A 289 -5.16 12.98 1.44
N ASP A 290 -3.91 13.25 1.05
CA ASP A 290 -3.59 13.80 -0.27
C ASP A 290 -3.50 12.72 -1.37
N GLU A 291 -3.49 11.43 -1.02
CA GLU A 291 -3.14 10.34 -1.93
C GLU A 291 -4.25 9.30 -2.14
N LEU A 292 -5.18 9.16 -1.18
CA LEU A 292 -6.36 8.30 -1.28
C LEU A 292 -7.64 9.11 -1.49
N ALA A 293 -8.63 8.50 -2.12
CA ALA A 293 -9.96 9.09 -2.22
C ALA A 293 -10.64 9.14 -0.84
N GLU A 294 -11.53 10.12 -0.62
CA GLU A 294 -12.26 10.26 0.66
C GLU A 294 -13.04 8.99 1.05
N GLU A 295 -13.56 8.26 0.07
CA GLU A 295 -14.27 6.99 0.28
C GLU A 295 -13.34 5.91 0.83
N ASP A 296 -12.11 5.85 0.33
CA ASP A 296 -11.08 4.90 0.78
C ASP A 296 -10.58 5.26 2.19
N LEU A 297 -10.44 6.56 2.46
CA LEU A 297 -10.08 7.06 3.79
C LEU A 297 -11.16 6.73 4.81
N LYS A 298 -12.45 6.86 4.44
CA LYS A 298 -13.57 6.47 5.31
C LYS A 298 -13.57 4.97 5.60
N LEU A 299 -13.28 4.13 4.59
CA LEU A 299 -13.16 2.69 4.78
C LEU A 299 -12.02 2.35 5.75
N LEU A 300 -10.89 3.04 5.65
CA LEU A 300 -9.74 2.83 6.55
C LEU A 300 -9.98 3.37 7.96
N LYS A 301 -10.82 4.40 8.11
CA LYS A 301 -11.26 4.93 9.41
C LYS A 301 -12.35 4.08 10.07
N ASP A 302 -12.94 3.10 9.36
CA ASP A 302 -13.94 2.19 9.94
C ASP A 302 -13.27 1.14 10.85
N ASP A 303 -13.70 1.09 12.12
CA ASP A 303 -13.08 0.32 13.21
C ASP A 303 -12.98 -1.19 12.94
N LYS A 304 -13.81 -1.74 12.04
CA LYS A 304 -13.77 -3.19 11.74
C LYS A 304 -12.96 -3.50 10.50
N GLU A 305 -13.27 -2.81 9.41
CA GLU A 305 -12.75 -3.16 8.10
C GLU A 305 -11.38 -2.54 7.84
N GLY A 306 -11.17 -1.31 8.31
CA GLY A 306 -9.88 -0.64 8.29
C GLY A 306 -8.86 -1.35 9.18
N GLU A 307 -9.24 -1.71 10.40
CA GLU A 307 -8.35 -2.43 11.34
C GLU A 307 -7.82 -3.75 10.77
N ASP A 308 -8.64 -4.52 10.05
CA ASP A 308 -8.20 -5.78 9.45
C ASP A 308 -7.16 -5.54 8.36
N ILE A 309 -7.35 -4.53 7.48
CA ILE A 309 -6.38 -4.16 6.45
C ILE A 309 -5.07 -3.67 7.09
N LEU A 310 -5.16 -2.83 8.13
CA LEU A 310 -4.00 -2.27 8.84
C LEU A 310 -3.21 -3.36 9.59
N ARG A 311 -3.91 -4.30 10.24
CA ARG A 311 -3.29 -5.43 10.94
C ARG A 311 -2.59 -6.38 9.97
N GLU A 312 -3.17 -6.62 8.79
CA GLU A 312 -2.52 -7.43 7.75
C GLU A 312 -1.23 -6.80 7.22
N LEU A 313 -1.13 -5.47 7.23
CA LEU A 313 0.04 -4.72 6.80
C LEU A 313 1.01 -4.39 7.97
N ASP A 314 0.72 -4.85 9.18
CA ASP A 314 1.49 -4.58 10.42
C ASP A 314 1.72 -3.09 10.69
N ILE A 315 0.69 -2.26 10.46
CA ILE A 315 0.77 -0.81 10.65
C ILE A 315 -0.16 -0.37 11.78
N ALA A 316 0.38 0.43 12.71
CA ALA A 316 -0.44 1.03 13.75
C ALA A 316 -1.27 2.20 13.16
N PRO A 317 -2.56 2.33 13.52
CA PRO A 317 -3.44 3.37 13.01
C PRO A 317 -2.96 4.79 13.34
N GLU A 318 -2.29 4.95 14.49
CA GLU A 318 -1.70 6.21 14.95
C GLU A 318 -0.67 6.82 13.98
N TYR A 319 -0.05 6.02 13.12
CA TYR A 319 0.98 6.47 12.19
C TYR A 319 0.45 6.80 10.78
N LEU A 320 -0.84 6.56 10.53
CA LEU A 320 -1.44 6.71 9.20
C LEU A 320 -2.35 7.93 9.07
N PHE A 321 -3.07 8.27 10.14
CA PHE A 321 -4.02 9.37 10.12
C PHE A 321 -3.44 10.60 10.81
N ASP A 322 -3.57 11.73 10.14
CA ASP A 322 -3.19 13.02 10.68
C ASP A 322 -4.39 13.56 11.46
N LEU A 323 -4.61 13.00 12.65
CA LEU A 323 -5.75 13.40 13.48
C LEU A 323 -5.64 14.89 13.79
N GLU A 324 -6.53 15.68 13.19
CA GLU A 324 -6.63 17.08 13.54
C GLU A 324 -7.05 17.19 15.01
N PRO A 325 -6.55 18.19 15.77
CA PRO A 325 -6.94 18.37 17.16
C PRO A 325 -8.45 18.48 17.40
N GLU A 326 -9.21 18.79 16.35
CA GLU A 326 -10.67 18.92 16.36
C GLU A 326 -11.41 17.58 16.20
N GLU A 327 -10.74 16.50 15.76
CA GLU A 327 -11.35 15.16 15.59
C GLU A 327 -11.44 14.37 16.92
N ILE A 328 -10.88 14.89 18.03
CA ILE A 328 -10.94 14.27 19.36
C ILE A 328 -11.96 15.00 20.25
N PHE A 329 -13.25 15.02 19.89
CA PHE A 329 -14.36 15.31 20.83
C PHE A 329 -15.68 14.67 20.42
#